data_AF-A0AAV7KEB2-F1
#
_entry.id   AF-A0AAV7KEB2-F1
#
_cell.length_a   1.000
_cell.length_b   1.000
_cell.length_c   1.000
_cell.angle_alpha   90.00
_cell.angle_beta   90.00
_cell.angle_gamma   90.00
#
_symmetry.space_group_name_H-M   'P 1'
#
loop_
_entity.id
_entity.type
_entity.pdbx_description
1 polymer ?
#
loop_
_entity_poly.entity_id
_entity_poly.type
_entity_poly.pdbx_seq_one_letter_code
_entity_poly.pdbx_strand_id
1 'polypeptide(L)'
;MHFLAFGIARSTIYNIISTIKNRGTLNRKLGSGRKSVKMPKRLRRSLLCKISNKVGVSTRKMAQKFDISQSYVRKIIKENGVTYRKRKRVPDSKPEQELKAKSRCLKLRRDFFPPQAQLKL
;
A
#
# COMPACT_ATOMS: atom_id res chain seq x y z
N MET A 1 -4.27 53.56 27.83
CA MET A 1 -3.42 52.35 27.83
C MET A 1 -3.98 51.29 28.79
N HIS A 2 -5.17 50.72 28.52
CA HIS A 2 -5.85 49.84 29.48
C HIS A 2 -5.14 48.48 29.68
N PHE A 3 -4.51 47.93 28.64
CA PHE A 3 -3.93 46.57 28.67
C PHE A 3 -2.46 46.50 29.13
N LEU A 4 -1.74 47.63 29.08
CA LEU A 4 -0.39 47.74 29.63
C LEU A 4 -0.37 47.64 31.15
N ALA A 5 -1.41 48.11 31.83
CA ALA A 5 -1.56 48.02 33.28
C ALA A 5 -1.65 46.57 33.79
N PHE A 6 -2.08 45.63 32.94
CA PHE A 6 -2.16 44.20 33.25
C PHE A 6 -0.93 43.40 32.76
N GLY A 7 0.05 44.05 32.13
CA GLY A 7 1.24 43.39 31.59
C GLY A 7 0.99 42.47 30.39
N ILE A 8 -0.20 42.54 29.77
CA ILE A 8 -0.57 41.66 28.64
C ILE A 8 -0.42 42.42 27.32
N ALA A 9 0.32 41.82 26.38
CA ALA A 9 0.45 42.39 25.05
C ALA A 9 -0.91 42.49 24.34
N ARG A 10 -1.16 43.63 23.69
CA ARG A 10 -2.39 43.90 22.92
C ARG A 10 -2.68 42.77 21.92
N SER A 11 -1.66 42.26 21.24
CA SER A 11 -1.74 41.16 20.27
C SER A 11 -2.36 39.89 20.86
N THR A 12 -2.01 39.53 22.09
CA THR A 12 -2.54 38.35 22.79
C THR A 12 -4.06 38.45 22.95
N ILE A 13 -4.58 39.63 23.30
CA ILE A 13 -6.02 39.86 23.50
C ILE A 13 -6.77 39.72 22.17
N TYR A 14 -6.27 40.34 21.09
CA TYR A 14 -6.88 40.18 19.77
C TYR A 14 -6.81 38.74 19.26
N ASN A 15 -5.74 38.00 19.57
CA ASN A 15 -5.63 36.58 19.25
C ASN A 15 -6.66 35.73 20.01
N ILE A 16 -6.91 36.04 21.29
CA ILE A 16 -7.96 35.38 22.09
C ILE A 16 -9.33 35.66 21.50
N ILE A 17 -9.65 36.93 21.21
CA ILE A 17 -10.93 37.34 20.61
C ILE A 17 -11.13 36.66 19.25
N SER A 18 -10.11 36.66 18.38
CA SER A 18 -10.19 36.02 17.06
C SER A 18 -10.36 34.52 17.17
N THR A 19 -9.70 33.87 18.15
CA THR A 19 -9.84 32.43 18.39
C THR A 19 -11.25 32.08 18.84
N ILE A 20 -11.83 32.85 19.76
CA ILE A 20 -13.22 32.66 20.20
C ILE A 20 -14.20 32.90 19.05
N LYS A 21 -14.03 33.99 18.28
CA LYS A 21 -14.90 34.29 17.14
C LYS A 21 -14.88 33.18 16.07
N ASN A 22 -13.72 32.57 15.83
CA ASN A 22 -13.54 31.57 14.78
C ASN A 22 -13.85 30.13 15.21
N ARG A 23 -13.57 29.76 16.47
CA ARG A 23 -13.71 28.37 16.97
C ARG A 23 -14.77 28.20 18.05
N GLY A 24 -15.31 29.28 18.60
CA GLY A 24 -16.24 29.27 19.74
C GLY A 24 -15.61 28.90 21.08
N THR A 25 -14.33 28.51 21.13
CA THR A 25 -13.64 28.05 22.34
C THR A 25 -12.17 28.45 22.33
N LEU A 26 -11.59 28.61 23.53
CA LEU A 26 -10.14 28.79 23.72
C LEU A 26 -9.36 27.48 23.81
N ASN A 27 -10.08 26.35 23.80
CA ASN A 27 -9.48 25.04 23.91
C ASN A 27 -8.56 24.77 22.70
N ARG A 28 -7.44 24.12 22.98
CA ARG A 28 -6.51 23.69 21.94
C ARG A 28 -7.25 22.77 20.96
N LYS A 29 -7.08 23.01 19.65
CA LYS A 29 -7.63 22.13 18.62
C LYS A 29 -7.12 20.71 18.82
N LEU A 30 -8.05 19.76 18.98
CA LEU A 30 -7.73 18.34 19.11
C LEU A 30 -6.87 17.89 17.92
N GLY A 31 -5.77 17.18 18.21
CA GLY A 31 -4.87 16.68 17.17
C GLY A 31 -3.98 17.73 16.49
N SER A 32 -3.86 18.95 17.02
CA SER A 32 -2.95 19.99 16.52
C SER A 32 -1.47 19.74 16.79
N GLY A 33 -1.14 18.74 17.62
CA GLY A 33 0.26 18.34 17.87
C GLY A 33 0.88 17.59 16.69
N ARG A 34 2.21 17.49 16.69
CA ARG A 34 2.95 16.67 15.72
C ARG A 34 2.59 15.20 15.95
N LYS A 35 1.99 14.55 14.95
CA LYS A 35 1.70 13.12 15.00
C LYS A 35 3.01 12.33 14.92
N SER A 36 3.19 11.35 15.79
CA SER A 36 4.27 10.38 15.66
C SER A 36 4.05 9.53 14.41
N VAL A 37 5.08 9.43 13.57
CA VAL A 37 5.03 8.68 12.32
C VAL A 37 5.95 7.47 12.45
N LYS A 38 5.38 6.27 12.51
CA LYS A 38 6.14 5.01 12.63
C LYS A 38 7.07 4.74 11.44
N MET A 39 6.70 5.20 10.24
CA MET A 39 7.50 5.03 9.03
C MET A 39 7.36 6.26 8.13
N PRO A 40 8.48 6.88 7.69
CA PRO A 40 8.43 8.04 6.83
C PRO A 40 7.81 7.69 5.47
N LYS A 41 7.13 8.66 4.86
CA LYS A 41 6.43 8.49 3.58
C LYS A 41 7.34 7.92 2.46
N ARG A 42 8.60 8.33 2.43
CA ARG A 42 9.60 7.86 1.44
C ARG A 42 9.82 6.35 1.54
N LEU A 43 10.07 5.84 2.75
CA LEU A 43 10.25 4.40 2.97
C LEU A 43 8.96 3.64 2.67
N ARG A 44 7.80 4.18 3.07
CA ARG A 44 6.49 3.56 2.78
C ARG A 44 6.26 3.38 1.27
N ARG A 45 6.62 4.39 0.46
CA ARG A 45 6.58 4.29 -1.01
C ARG A 45 7.55 3.22 -1.53
N SER A 46 8.79 3.20 -1.05
CA SER A 46 9.77 2.18 -1.44
C SER A 46 9.29 0.75 -1.14
N LEU A 47 8.64 0.54 0.01
CA LEU A 47 8.04 -0.74 0.36
C LEU A 47 6.92 -1.11 -0.62
N LEU A 48 6.01 -0.19 -0.93
CA LEU A 48 4.92 -0.44 -1.88
C LEU A 48 5.44 -0.77 -3.29
N CYS A 49 6.46 -0.06 -3.80
CA CYS A 49 7.08 -0.37 -5.10
C CYS A 49 7.70 -1.77 -5.15
N LYS A 50 8.18 -2.28 -4.02
CA LYS A 50 8.75 -3.63 -3.94
C LYS A 50 7.69 -4.74 -3.85
N ILE A 51 6.49 -4.43 -3.40
CA ILE A 51 5.40 -5.42 -3.22
C ILE A 51 4.41 -5.39 -4.39
N SER A 52 4.10 -4.20 -4.90
CA SER A 52 3.11 -3.98 -5.94
C SER A 52 3.41 -4.82 -7.18
N ASN A 53 2.41 -5.58 -7.62
CA ASN A 53 2.43 -6.44 -8.80
C ASN A 53 3.55 -7.50 -8.84
N LYS A 54 4.23 -7.76 -7.73
CA LYS A 54 5.28 -8.79 -7.65
C LYS A 54 4.74 -10.10 -7.11
N VAL A 55 5.23 -11.22 -7.64
CA VAL A 55 4.86 -12.57 -7.21
C VAL A 55 5.93 -13.13 -6.28
N GLY A 56 5.53 -13.74 -5.16
CA GLY A 56 6.46 -14.46 -4.27
C GLY A 56 7.24 -13.58 -3.27
N VAL A 57 6.86 -12.31 -3.11
CA VAL A 57 7.53 -11.39 -2.17
C VAL A 57 7.06 -11.61 -0.73
N SER A 58 7.81 -12.37 0.07
CA SER A 58 7.43 -12.62 1.47
C SER A 58 7.31 -11.33 2.30
N THR A 59 6.14 -11.12 2.93
CA THR A 59 5.92 -10.01 3.87
C THR A 59 6.90 -10.04 5.04
N ARG A 60 7.35 -11.22 5.48
CA ARG A 60 8.37 -11.37 6.54
C ARG A 60 9.72 -10.83 6.09
N LYS A 61 10.16 -11.15 4.86
CA LYS A 61 11.40 -10.62 4.28
C LYS A 61 11.33 -9.10 4.09
N MET A 62 10.16 -8.57 3.71
CA MET A 62 9.95 -7.13 3.63
C MET A 62 9.99 -6.47 5.00
N ALA A 63 9.43 -7.12 6.03
CA ALA A 63 9.46 -6.62 7.40
C ALA A 63 10.90 -6.48 7.91
N GLN A 64 11.72 -7.53 7.73
CA GLN A 64 13.15 -7.52 8.06
C GLN A 64 13.92 -6.44 7.28
N LYS A 65 13.65 -6.28 5.98
CA LYS A 65 14.36 -5.31 5.13
C LYS A 65 14.08 -3.85 5.51
N PHE A 66 12.92 -3.57 6.08
CA PHE A 66 12.50 -2.22 6.46
C PHE A 66 12.50 -2.00 7.98
N ASP A 67 13.03 -2.96 8.74
CA ASP A 67 13.08 -2.95 10.20
C ASP A 67 11.72 -2.61 10.85
N ILE A 68 10.69 -3.34 10.42
CA ILE A 68 9.32 -3.17 10.92
C ILE A 68 8.68 -4.53 11.20
N SER A 69 7.58 -4.53 11.95
CA SER A 69 6.82 -5.75 12.19
C SER A 69 6.09 -6.23 10.94
N GLN A 70 5.94 -7.54 10.80
CA GLN A 70 5.19 -8.14 9.69
C GLN A 70 3.71 -7.68 9.68
N SER A 71 3.10 -7.51 10.85
CA SER A 71 1.73 -7.01 10.99
C SER A 71 1.60 -5.60 10.43
N TYR A 72 2.60 -4.75 10.64
CA TYR A 72 2.62 -3.39 10.09
C TYR A 72 2.73 -3.39 8.56
N VAL A 73 3.56 -4.27 7.98
CA VAL A 73 3.62 -4.47 6.52
C VAL A 73 2.25 -4.85 5.96
N ARG A 74 1.56 -5.82 6.58
CA ARG A 74 0.22 -6.26 6.15
C ARG A 74 -0.80 -5.12 6.20
N LYS A 75 -0.76 -4.30 7.26
CA LYS A 75 -1.60 -3.11 7.40
C LYS A 75 -1.34 -2.12 6.26
N ILE A 76 -0.07 -1.82 5.96
CA ILE A 76 0.30 -0.93 4.84
C ILE A 76 -0.25 -1.47 3.52
N ILE A 77 -0.09 -2.77 3.24
CA ILE A 77 -0.59 -3.38 2.00
C ILE A 77 -2.11 -3.21 1.87
N LYS A 78 -2.85 -3.53 2.95
CA LYS A 78 -4.32 -3.43 2.98
C LYS A 78 -4.79 -1.98 2.78
N GLU A 79 -4.18 -1.02 3.47
CA GLU A 79 -4.52 0.40 3.37
C GLU A 79 -4.27 1.00 1.97
N ASN A 80 -3.36 0.43 1.19
CA ASN A 80 -3.05 0.92 -0.17
C ASN A 80 -3.65 0.04 -1.28
N GLY A 81 -4.52 -0.92 -0.96
CA GLY A 81 -5.17 -1.77 -1.97
C GLY A 81 -4.21 -2.63 -2.79
N VAL A 82 -3.00 -2.91 -2.30
CA VAL A 82 -2.01 -3.70 -3.05
C VAL A 82 -2.33 -5.19 -2.91
N THR A 83 -2.45 -5.89 -4.04
CA THR A 83 -2.66 -7.34 -4.03
C THR A 83 -1.33 -8.08 -3.92
N TYR A 84 -1.21 -8.91 -2.88
CA TYR A 84 -0.05 -9.79 -2.70
C TYR A 84 -0.31 -11.16 -3.34
N ARG A 85 0.49 -11.55 -4.35
CA ARG A 85 0.34 -12.82 -5.05
C ARG A 85 1.37 -13.85 -4.58
N LYS A 86 0.89 -14.99 -4.06
CA LYS A 86 1.73 -16.14 -3.75
C LYS A 86 2.26 -16.77 -5.05
N ARG A 87 3.48 -17.28 -5.03
CA ARG A 87 4.03 -18.05 -6.16
C ARG A 87 3.30 -19.39 -6.23
N LYS A 88 2.76 -19.74 -7.41
CA LYS A 88 2.23 -21.08 -7.66
C LYS A 88 3.41 -22.05 -7.77
N ARG A 89 3.29 -23.22 -7.12
CA ARG A 89 4.25 -24.32 -7.31
C ARG A 89 3.97 -24.94 -8.68
N VAL A 90 5.01 -25.06 -9.49
CA VAL A 90 4.96 -25.74 -10.80
C VAL A 90 5.89 -26.95 -10.70
N PRO A 91 5.52 -28.12 -11.26
CA PRO A 91 6.43 -29.25 -11.32
C PRO A 91 7.71 -28.88 -12.07
N ASP A 92 8.86 -29.33 -11.55
CA ASP A 92 10.14 -29.12 -12.21
C ASP A 92 10.14 -29.85 -13.56
N SER A 93 10.31 -29.08 -14.64
CA SER A 93 10.29 -29.60 -16.00
C SER A 93 11.66 -29.36 -16.64
N LYS A 94 12.21 -30.39 -17.28
CA LYS A 94 13.40 -30.22 -18.12
C LYS A 94 13.02 -29.46 -19.41
N PRO A 95 13.94 -28.71 -20.03
CA PRO A 95 13.65 -27.98 -21.28
C PRO A 95 13.08 -28.88 -22.39
N GLU A 96 13.59 -30.12 -22.51
CA GLU A 96 13.08 -31.11 -23.46
C GLU A 96 11.64 -31.54 -23.17
N GLN A 97 11.25 -31.61 -21.90
CA GLN A 97 9.90 -31.99 -21.50
C GLN A 97 8.91 -30.86 -21.81
N GLU A 98 9.31 -29.59 -21.69
CA GLU A 98 8.49 -28.45 -22.09
C GLU A 98 8.22 -28.44 -23.60
N LEU A 99 9.26 -28.71 -24.41
CA LEU A 99 9.11 -28.82 -25.87
C LEU A 99 8.17 -29.96 -26.26
N LYS A 100 8.34 -31.15 -25.65
CA LYS A 100 7.47 -32.30 -25.88
C LYS A 100 6.03 -32.05 -25.41
N ALA A 101 5.84 -31.35 -24.29
CA ALA A 101 4.52 -30.99 -23.81
C ALA A 101 3.80 -30.08 -24.81
N LYS A 102 4.49 -29.04 -25.30
CA LYS A 102 3.93 -28.11 -26.30
C LYS A 102 3.51 -28.83 -27.58
N SER A 103 4.35 -29.70 -28.13
CA SER A 103 4.04 -30.44 -29.35
C SER A 103 2.86 -31.41 -29.16
N ARG A 104 2.83 -32.14 -28.02
CA ARG A 104 1.71 -33.03 -27.67
C ARG A 104 0.40 -32.28 -27.49
N CYS A 105 0.40 -31.14 -26.79
CA CYS A 105 -0.80 -30.32 -26.63
C CYS A 105 -1.32 -29.78 -27.97
N LEU A 106 -0.44 -29.37 -28.88
CA LEU A 106 -0.84 -28.93 -30.23
C LEU A 106 -1.47 -30.07 -31.03
N LYS A 107 -0.87 -31.27 -30.98
CA LYS A 107 -1.42 -32.46 -31.64
C LYS A 107 -2.81 -32.82 -31.09
N LEU A 108 -2.95 -32.88 -29.77
CA LEU A 108 -4.25 -33.14 -29.11
C LEU A 108 -5.31 -32.11 -29.51
N ARG A 109 -4.96 -30.82 -29.53
CA ARG A 109 -5.89 -29.77 -29.97
C ARG A 109 -6.35 -29.98 -31.41
N ARG A 110 -5.43 -30.31 -32.33
CA ARG A 110 -5.76 -30.53 -33.74
C ARG A 110 -6.68 -31.74 -33.92
N ASP A 111 -6.35 -32.84 -33.26
CA ASP A 111 -6.97 -34.15 -33.52
C ASP A 111 -8.32 -34.29 -32.79
N PHE A 112 -8.50 -33.65 -31.62
CA PHE A 112 -9.68 -33.84 -30.77
C PHE A 112 -10.50 -32.57 -30.51
N PHE A 113 -9.96 -31.38 -30.80
CA PHE A 113 -10.65 -30.10 -30.57
C PHE A 113 -10.55 -29.19 -31.80
N PRO A 114 -11.06 -29.63 -32.98
CA PRO A 114 -11.03 -28.82 -34.18
C PRO A 114 -11.76 -27.49 -33.95
N PRO A 115 -11.27 -26.38 -34.50
CA PRO A 115 -11.93 -25.09 -34.36
C PRO A 115 -13.35 -25.17 -34.94
N GLN A 116 -14.32 -24.59 -34.24
CA GLN A 116 -15.78 -24.65 -34.51
C GLN A 116 -16.20 -24.28 -35.94
N ALA A 117 -15.30 -23.68 -36.74
CA ALA A 117 -15.52 -23.38 -38.15
C ALA A 117 -15.69 -24.63 -39.05
N GLN A 118 -15.38 -25.83 -38.58
CA GLN A 118 -15.48 -27.09 -39.35
C GLN A 118 -16.73 -27.93 -39.03
N LEU A 119 -17.57 -27.51 -38.09
CA LEU A 119 -18.87 -28.13 -37.81
C LEU A 119 -19.97 -27.39 -38.58
N LYS A 120 -19.96 -27.49 -39.91
CA LYS A 120 -21.16 -27.24 -40.72
C LYS A 120 -21.61 -28.58 -41.27
N LEU A 121 -22.73 -29.06 -40.70
CA LEU A 121 -23.53 -30.17 -41.22
C LEU A 121 -24.02 -29.84 -42.63
#